data_AF-A0A7K4V5K2-F1
#
_entry.id   AF-A0A7K4V5K2-F1
#
_cell.length_a   1.000
_cell.length_b   1.000
_cell.length_c   1.000
_cell.angle_alpha   90.00
_cell.angle_beta   90.00
_cell.angle_gamma   90.00
#
_symmetry.space_group_name_H-M   'P 1'
#
loop_
_entity.id
_entity.type
_entity.pdbx_description
1 polymer ?
#
loop_
_entity_poly.entity_id
_entity_poly.type
_entity_poly.pdbx_seq_one_letter_code
_entity_poly.pdbx_strand_id
1 'polypeptide(L)'
;MELDIQCEEMSPSRWAELLTTMKSCKTIRLDDCNLSSSNCEDLSSIINTNPSLTELKLNNNELGDEGVEFLCKGLLTPSCSLQKLWLQNCNLTSASCETLRSVLSAQPSLTELHVGDNRLGTAGVKVLCQGLMNPSCKLQKLQLEYCELTADIVESLNAALQSKPTLKELSLSNNTLGDTAVKQLCRGLVEASCNLELLHLENCGITSDSCMEISAVLRNKSSLMDLSVGDNKIGDSGLALLCQGLMHPSCKIQKLWLWDCDLTSASCKDLSRLISTKETLTEISLIDNNLRDSGMEMLCQALKDPKSKLQELWVRECGLTTACCKAVSSALSTNKHLKVLHIGENKLGDAGVELLCEGLMHPNCNIQSLWLGNCDLTAGCCATLATVMATKQCLTELDLSYNPLEDEGIRKICEALKKPSCNVQQLILYDILWSSEVDDELRALEESKPEVKIIS
;
A
#
# COMPACT_ATOMS: atom_id res chain seq x y z
N MET A 1 18.81 -8.23 -17.91
CA MET A 1 17.99 -7.18 -18.55
C MET A 1 16.61 -7.23 -17.94
N GLU A 2 15.95 -6.09 -17.81
CA GLU A 2 14.58 -5.99 -17.31
C GLU A 2 13.78 -5.26 -18.40
N LEU A 3 12.57 -5.75 -18.67
CA LEU A 3 11.61 -5.14 -19.57
C LEU A 3 10.41 -4.73 -18.72
N ASP A 4 10.07 -3.45 -18.75
CA ASP A 4 8.90 -2.89 -18.06
C ASP A 4 8.19 -1.96 -19.06
N ILE A 5 6.95 -2.31 -19.40
CA ILE A 5 6.03 -1.54 -20.23
C ILE A 5 4.69 -1.51 -19.48
N GLN A 6 4.08 -0.33 -19.41
CA GLN A 6 2.85 -0.05 -18.68
C GLN A 6 1.97 0.87 -19.53
N CYS A 7 0.67 0.57 -19.65
CA CYS A 7 -0.33 1.42 -20.32
C CYS A 7 0.04 1.81 -21.77
N GLU A 8 0.60 0.89 -22.56
CA GLU A 8 1.02 1.12 -23.96
C GLU A 8 0.43 0.04 -24.90
N GLU A 9 -0.35 0.44 -25.90
CA GLU A 9 -0.91 -0.49 -26.90
C GLU A 9 0.18 -1.19 -27.73
N MET A 10 0.24 -2.52 -27.67
CA MET A 10 1.24 -3.29 -28.43
C MET A 10 0.84 -3.56 -29.88
N SER A 11 1.40 -2.79 -30.81
CA SER A 11 1.34 -3.11 -32.24
C SER A 11 2.06 -4.44 -32.57
N PRO A 12 1.63 -5.21 -33.58
CA PRO A 12 2.26 -6.50 -33.92
C PRO A 12 3.74 -6.41 -34.29
N SER A 13 4.18 -5.31 -34.92
CA SER A 13 5.60 -5.05 -35.19
C SER A 13 6.41 -4.83 -33.91
N ARG A 14 5.84 -4.04 -32.97
CA ARG A 14 6.48 -3.79 -31.68
C ARG A 14 6.57 -5.07 -30.84
N TRP A 15 5.51 -5.89 -30.85
CA TRP A 15 5.51 -7.21 -30.23
C TRP A 15 6.65 -8.08 -30.76
N ALA A 16 6.79 -8.19 -32.09
CA ALA A 16 7.85 -8.99 -32.72
C ALA A 16 9.28 -8.52 -32.38
N GLU A 17 9.51 -7.22 -32.22
CA GLU A 17 10.78 -6.69 -31.69
C GLU A 17 11.02 -7.15 -30.26
N LEU A 18 10.02 -6.98 -29.39
CA LEU A 18 10.10 -7.30 -27.97
C LEU A 18 10.34 -8.79 -27.71
N LEU A 19 9.75 -9.70 -28.51
CA LEU A 19 9.99 -11.15 -28.39
C LEU A 19 11.48 -11.53 -28.47
N THR A 20 12.29 -10.76 -29.19
CA THR A 20 13.75 -10.99 -29.23
C THR A 20 14.40 -10.57 -27.92
N THR A 21 14.02 -9.41 -27.39
CA THR A 21 14.49 -8.87 -26.10
C THR A 21 14.10 -9.78 -24.93
N MET A 22 12.85 -10.24 -24.90
CA MET A 22 12.27 -11.09 -23.86
C MET A 22 13.04 -12.40 -23.63
N LYS A 23 13.73 -12.95 -24.64
CA LYS A 23 14.56 -14.17 -24.51
C LYS A 23 15.79 -14.01 -23.61
N SER A 24 16.14 -12.77 -23.26
CA SER A 24 17.29 -12.41 -22.42
C SER A 24 16.92 -11.63 -21.14
N CYS A 25 15.62 -11.47 -20.89
CA CYS A 25 15.11 -10.72 -19.75
C CYS A 25 15.01 -11.59 -18.50
N LYS A 26 15.42 -11.02 -17.36
CA LYS A 26 15.23 -11.63 -16.03
C LYS A 26 13.84 -11.30 -15.48
N THR A 27 13.38 -10.08 -15.77
CA THR A 27 12.07 -9.54 -15.40
C THR A 27 11.37 -9.09 -16.67
N ILE A 28 10.13 -9.53 -16.87
CA ILE A 28 9.23 -9.04 -17.90
C ILE A 28 7.97 -8.52 -17.21
N ARG A 29 7.70 -7.23 -17.34
CA ARG A 29 6.45 -6.57 -16.97
C ARG A 29 5.82 -5.96 -18.20
N LEU A 30 4.57 -6.31 -18.43
CA LEU A 30 3.71 -5.86 -19.52
C LEU A 30 2.34 -5.61 -18.89
N ASP A 31 2.22 -4.48 -18.19
CA ASP A 31 1.03 -4.07 -17.43
C ASP A 31 0.11 -3.26 -18.32
N ASP A 32 -1.18 -3.58 -18.43
CA ASP A 32 -2.12 -2.78 -19.24
C ASP A 32 -1.62 -2.53 -20.68
N CYS A 33 -1.09 -3.58 -21.32
CA CYS A 33 -0.51 -3.52 -22.67
C CYS A 33 -1.49 -4.03 -23.75
N ASN A 34 -2.77 -4.20 -23.39
CA ASN A 34 -3.81 -4.79 -24.22
C ASN A 34 -3.44 -6.17 -24.81
N LEU A 35 -2.79 -7.02 -24.00
CA LEU A 35 -2.44 -8.40 -24.40
C LEU A 35 -3.66 -9.32 -24.36
N SER A 36 -3.69 -10.26 -25.31
CA SER A 36 -4.76 -11.25 -25.50
C SER A 36 -4.26 -12.68 -25.31
N SER A 37 -5.17 -13.67 -25.34
CA SER A 37 -4.80 -15.10 -25.29
C SER A 37 -3.77 -15.51 -26.36
N SER A 38 -3.79 -14.87 -27.54
CA SER A 38 -2.83 -15.13 -28.62
C SER A 38 -1.38 -14.77 -28.27
N ASN A 39 -1.17 -13.72 -27.47
CA ASN A 39 0.16 -13.32 -27.03
C ASN A 39 0.77 -14.32 -26.03
N CYS A 40 -0.08 -15.11 -25.34
CA CYS A 40 0.38 -16.11 -24.38
C CYS A 40 1.07 -17.31 -25.02
N GLU A 41 0.82 -17.66 -26.29
CA GLU A 41 1.57 -18.71 -26.99
C GLU A 41 3.04 -18.31 -27.19
N ASP A 42 3.29 -17.07 -27.58
CA ASP A 42 4.64 -16.51 -27.68
C ASP A 42 5.30 -16.46 -26.30
N LEU A 43 4.62 -15.93 -25.28
CA LEU A 43 5.15 -15.85 -23.91
C LEU A 43 5.45 -17.25 -23.33
N SER A 44 4.62 -18.25 -23.62
CA SER A 44 4.86 -19.66 -23.28
C SER A 44 6.17 -20.18 -23.90
N SER A 45 6.43 -19.81 -25.16
CA SER A 45 7.68 -20.12 -25.86
C SER A 45 8.88 -19.36 -25.29
N ILE A 46 8.72 -18.12 -24.84
CA ILE A 46 9.74 -17.35 -24.11
C ILE A 46 10.09 -18.03 -22.78
N ILE A 47 9.10 -18.40 -21.96
CA ILE A 47 9.31 -19.06 -20.66
C ILE A 47 10.12 -20.35 -20.82
N ASN A 48 9.80 -21.15 -21.84
CA ASN A 48 10.51 -22.41 -22.12
C ASN A 48 11.96 -22.18 -22.58
N THR A 49 12.24 -21.10 -23.33
CA THR A 49 13.54 -20.85 -23.98
C THR A 49 14.45 -19.88 -23.24
N ASN A 50 13.94 -19.11 -22.27
CA ASN A 50 14.70 -18.16 -21.47
C ASN A 50 15.03 -18.74 -20.07
N PRO A 51 16.25 -19.28 -19.84
CA PRO A 51 16.64 -19.84 -18.55
C PRO A 51 16.90 -18.78 -17.45
N SER A 52 16.83 -17.49 -17.79
CA SER A 52 17.09 -16.38 -16.85
C SER A 52 15.84 -15.70 -16.31
N LEU A 53 14.65 -16.03 -16.83
CA LEU A 53 13.39 -15.40 -16.45
C LEU A 53 12.96 -15.81 -15.03
N THR A 54 13.00 -14.85 -14.10
CA THR A 54 12.57 -15.03 -12.70
C THR A 54 11.29 -14.29 -12.36
N GLU A 55 10.92 -13.24 -13.09
CA GLU A 55 9.70 -12.46 -12.82
C GLU A 55 8.91 -12.24 -14.12
N LEU A 56 7.61 -12.55 -14.09
CA LEU A 56 6.66 -12.32 -15.18
C LEU A 56 5.39 -11.67 -14.63
N LYS A 57 5.09 -10.47 -15.12
CA LYS A 57 4.01 -9.61 -14.62
C LYS A 57 3.16 -9.16 -15.81
N LEU A 58 1.93 -9.64 -15.87
CA LEU A 58 1.01 -9.45 -17.01
C LEU A 58 -0.32 -8.83 -16.57
N ASN A 59 -0.30 -8.07 -15.48
CA ASN A 59 -1.49 -7.48 -14.86
C ASN A 59 -2.29 -6.62 -15.86
N ASN A 60 -3.59 -6.49 -15.63
CA ASN A 60 -4.48 -5.62 -16.40
C ASN A 60 -4.52 -5.95 -17.92
N ASN A 61 -4.45 -7.22 -18.29
CA ASN A 61 -4.57 -7.67 -19.69
C ASN A 61 -5.66 -8.73 -19.83
N GLU A 62 -6.49 -8.67 -20.88
CA GLU A 62 -7.58 -9.63 -21.12
C GLU A 62 -7.07 -10.99 -21.66
N LEU A 63 -6.22 -11.66 -20.88
CA LEU A 63 -5.64 -12.97 -21.24
C LEU A 63 -6.70 -14.07 -21.27
N GLY A 64 -7.62 -14.03 -20.29
CA GLY A 64 -8.65 -15.05 -20.09
C GLY A 64 -8.10 -16.43 -19.70
N ASP A 65 -9.01 -17.37 -19.45
CA ASP A 65 -8.65 -18.74 -19.07
C ASP A 65 -7.82 -19.47 -20.15
N GLU A 66 -8.12 -19.21 -21.43
CA GLU A 66 -7.37 -19.75 -22.58
C GLU A 66 -5.92 -19.22 -22.62
N GLY A 67 -5.72 -17.92 -22.43
CA GLY A 67 -4.39 -17.31 -22.40
C GLY A 67 -3.55 -17.86 -21.25
N VAL A 68 -4.13 -18.04 -20.06
CA VAL A 68 -3.42 -18.68 -18.94
C VAL A 68 -3.17 -20.17 -19.19
N GLU A 69 -4.04 -20.90 -19.89
CA GLU A 69 -3.75 -22.27 -20.32
C GLU A 69 -2.51 -22.32 -21.23
N PHE A 70 -2.41 -21.42 -22.21
CA PHE A 70 -1.22 -21.33 -23.08
C PHE A 70 0.04 -20.95 -22.29
N LEU A 71 -0.03 -19.94 -21.43
CA LEU A 71 1.09 -19.50 -20.60
C LEU A 71 1.61 -20.63 -19.71
N CYS A 72 0.70 -21.38 -19.10
CA CYS A 72 1.05 -22.49 -18.21
C CYS A 72 1.72 -23.67 -18.92
N LYS A 73 1.52 -23.87 -20.24
CA LYS A 73 2.27 -24.90 -21.00
C LYS A 73 3.78 -24.64 -20.94
N GLY A 74 4.19 -23.36 -20.95
CA GLY A 74 5.57 -22.94 -20.74
C GLY A 74 6.01 -23.05 -19.29
N LEU A 75 5.16 -22.64 -18.34
CA LEU A 75 5.43 -22.77 -16.90
C LEU A 75 5.53 -24.21 -16.42
N LEU A 76 4.93 -25.19 -17.10
CA LEU A 76 5.01 -26.61 -16.77
C LEU A 76 6.27 -27.30 -17.33
N THR A 77 7.16 -26.56 -17.99
CA THR A 77 8.43 -27.11 -18.49
C THR A 77 9.47 -27.30 -17.37
N PRO A 78 10.31 -28.35 -17.39
CA PRO A 78 11.31 -28.59 -16.34
C PRO A 78 12.44 -27.55 -16.27
N SER A 79 12.59 -26.72 -17.30
CA SER A 79 13.55 -25.61 -17.39
C SER A 79 13.05 -24.32 -16.75
N CYS A 80 11.76 -24.23 -16.39
CA CYS A 80 11.18 -23.03 -15.82
C CYS A 80 11.78 -22.73 -14.43
N SER A 81 12.33 -21.52 -14.26
CA SER A 81 12.89 -21.03 -13.00
C SER A 81 12.17 -19.81 -12.44
N LEU A 82 10.94 -19.57 -12.92
CA LEU A 82 10.12 -18.41 -12.56
C LEU A 82 9.83 -18.38 -11.05
N GLN A 83 10.10 -17.23 -10.42
CA GLN A 83 9.95 -16.99 -8.99
C GLN A 83 8.71 -16.16 -8.66
N LYS A 84 8.29 -15.28 -9.57
CA LYS A 84 7.11 -14.43 -9.43
C LYS A 84 6.25 -14.47 -10.68
N LEU A 85 4.95 -14.70 -10.49
CA LEU A 85 3.93 -14.65 -11.52
C LEU A 85 2.80 -13.74 -11.07
N TRP A 86 2.60 -12.62 -11.77
CA TRP A 86 1.47 -11.71 -11.52
C TRP A 86 0.51 -11.75 -12.72
N LEU A 87 -0.75 -12.07 -12.41
CA LEU A 87 -1.88 -12.19 -13.33
C LEU A 87 -3.10 -11.49 -12.71
N GLN A 88 -2.89 -10.35 -12.05
CA GLN A 88 -3.94 -9.56 -11.41
C GLN A 88 -4.79 -8.88 -12.50
N ASN A 89 -6.12 -8.88 -12.36
CA ASN A 89 -7.04 -8.32 -13.35
C ASN A 89 -6.77 -8.88 -14.78
N CYS A 90 -6.72 -10.21 -14.90
CA CYS A 90 -6.43 -10.90 -16.17
C CYS A 90 -7.65 -11.58 -16.81
N ASN A 91 -8.86 -11.25 -16.34
CA ASN A 91 -10.13 -11.88 -16.72
C ASN A 91 -10.15 -13.40 -16.50
N LEU A 92 -9.52 -13.87 -15.41
CA LEU A 92 -9.46 -15.29 -15.06
C LEU A 92 -10.70 -15.72 -14.28
N THR A 93 -11.11 -16.98 -14.49
CA THR A 93 -12.21 -17.59 -13.75
C THR A 93 -11.75 -18.81 -12.95
N SER A 94 -12.71 -19.48 -12.29
CA SER A 94 -12.48 -20.79 -11.67
C SER A 94 -11.84 -21.84 -12.60
N ALA A 95 -11.96 -21.71 -13.93
CA ALA A 95 -11.35 -22.64 -14.89
C ALA A 95 -9.81 -22.56 -14.91
N SER A 96 -9.23 -21.35 -14.87
CA SER A 96 -7.77 -21.14 -14.73
C SER A 96 -7.16 -21.84 -13.51
N CYS A 97 -7.96 -22.06 -12.46
CA CYS A 97 -7.47 -22.58 -11.19
C CYS A 97 -6.93 -24.02 -11.28
N GLU A 98 -7.43 -24.87 -12.19
CA GLU A 98 -6.88 -26.23 -12.40
C GLU A 98 -5.48 -26.19 -13.04
N THR A 99 -5.28 -25.27 -13.98
CA THR A 99 -4.01 -25.06 -14.65
C THR A 99 -2.98 -24.46 -13.69
N LEU A 100 -3.37 -23.45 -12.92
CA LEU A 100 -2.54 -22.83 -11.88
C LEU A 100 -2.24 -23.81 -10.72
N ARG A 101 -3.18 -24.66 -10.30
CA ARG A 101 -2.96 -25.77 -9.35
C ARG A 101 -1.85 -26.70 -9.83
N SER A 102 -1.83 -26.98 -11.13
CA SER A 102 -0.83 -27.84 -11.77
C SER A 102 0.55 -27.15 -11.79
N VAL A 103 0.62 -25.84 -12.07
CA VAL A 103 1.87 -25.05 -11.98
C VAL A 103 2.42 -25.04 -10.55
N LEU A 104 1.60 -24.71 -9.54
CA LEU A 104 1.99 -24.72 -8.13
C LEU A 104 2.51 -26.10 -7.67
N SER A 105 1.93 -27.18 -8.21
CA SER A 105 2.36 -28.55 -7.94
C SER A 105 3.69 -28.94 -8.60
N ALA A 106 4.02 -28.33 -9.74
CA ALA A 106 5.16 -28.68 -10.57
C ALA A 106 6.39 -27.79 -10.33
N GLN A 107 6.19 -26.51 -9.99
CA GLN A 107 7.26 -25.50 -9.95
C GLN A 107 7.65 -25.10 -8.51
N PRO A 108 8.69 -25.73 -7.91
CA PRO A 108 9.21 -25.33 -6.59
C PRO A 108 9.98 -24.02 -6.63
N SER A 109 10.27 -23.49 -7.81
CA SER A 109 10.84 -22.17 -8.07
C SER A 109 9.87 -21.03 -7.76
N LEU A 110 8.56 -21.24 -7.93
CA LEU A 110 7.56 -20.19 -7.77
C LEU A 110 7.33 -19.84 -6.29
N THR A 111 7.67 -18.61 -5.95
CA THR A 111 7.60 -18.05 -4.58
C THR A 111 6.50 -17.00 -4.40
N GLU A 112 6.00 -16.41 -5.48
CA GLU A 112 5.06 -15.29 -5.44
C GLU A 112 4.01 -15.45 -6.56
N LEU A 113 2.73 -15.45 -6.18
CA LEU A 113 1.60 -15.57 -7.11
C LEU A 113 0.56 -14.50 -6.76
N HIS A 114 0.34 -13.58 -7.69
CA HIS A 114 -0.71 -12.56 -7.58
C HIS A 114 -1.78 -12.87 -8.63
N VAL A 115 -3.01 -13.10 -8.18
CA VAL A 115 -4.17 -13.43 -9.02
C VAL A 115 -5.43 -12.67 -8.57
N GLY A 116 -5.27 -11.56 -7.85
CA GLY A 116 -6.37 -10.69 -7.45
C GLY A 116 -7.13 -10.08 -8.64
N ASP A 117 -8.26 -9.45 -8.36
CA ASP A 117 -9.14 -8.83 -9.36
C ASP A 117 -9.61 -9.81 -10.46
N ASN A 118 -9.74 -11.10 -10.11
CA ASN A 118 -10.20 -12.16 -11.02
C ASN A 118 -11.37 -12.92 -10.39
N ARG A 119 -12.33 -13.35 -11.22
CA ARG A 119 -13.55 -14.04 -10.77
C ARG A 119 -13.31 -15.54 -10.54
N LEU A 120 -12.31 -15.85 -9.73
CA LEU A 120 -11.90 -17.20 -9.38
C LEU A 120 -13.00 -17.91 -8.56
N GLY A 121 -13.63 -17.16 -7.66
CA GLY A 121 -14.65 -17.64 -6.73
C GLY A 121 -14.12 -18.65 -5.72
N THR A 122 -14.91 -18.90 -4.67
CA THR A 122 -14.56 -19.91 -3.65
C THR A 122 -14.26 -21.29 -4.25
N ALA A 123 -14.96 -21.71 -5.31
CA ALA A 123 -14.71 -22.99 -5.96
C ALA A 123 -13.33 -23.07 -6.63
N GLY A 124 -12.93 -22.03 -7.39
CA GLY A 124 -11.62 -21.98 -8.02
C GLY A 124 -10.48 -21.92 -7.01
N VAL A 125 -10.60 -21.09 -5.97
CA VAL A 125 -9.53 -20.98 -4.96
C VAL A 125 -9.43 -22.25 -4.09
N LYS A 126 -10.51 -23.02 -3.91
CA LYS A 126 -10.41 -24.39 -3.35
C LYS A 126 -9.56 -25.33 -4.20
N VAL A 127 -9.59 -25.21 -5.53
CA VAL A 127 -8.71 -25.93 -6.45
C VAL A 127 -7.26 -25.43 -6.32
N LEU A 128 -7.03 -24.11 -6.26
CA LEU A 128 -5.68 -23.55 -6.00
C LEU A 128 -5.09 -24.05 -4.67
N CYS A 129 -5.91 -24.18 -3.62
CA CYS A 129 -5.49 -24.71 -2.32
C CYS A 129 -4.96 -26.16 -2.39
N GLN A 130 -5.29 -26.93 -3.43
CA GLN A 130 -4.73 -28.27 -3.69
C GLN A 130 -3.37 -28.23 -4.44
N GLY A 131 -3.00 -27.07 -5.00
CA GLY A 131 -1.67 -26.78 -5.57
C GLY A 131 -0.73 -26.15 -4.54
N LEU A 132 -1.31 -25.37 -3.62
CA LEU A 132 -0.90 -25.41 -2.20
C LEU A 132 -1.20 -26.83 -1.64
N MET A 133 -1.00 -27.13 -0.35
CA MET A 133 -0.96 -28.54 0.13
C MET A 133 0.19 -29.38 -0.45
N ASN A 134 0.40 -29.45 -1.78
CA ASN A 134 1.49 -30.15 -2.44
C ASN A 134 2.87 -29.84 -1.78
N PRO A 135 3.68 -30.86 -1.41
CA PRO A 135 4.99 -30.65 -0.78
C PRO A 135 6.03 -29.93 -1.67
N SER A 136 5.88 -30.00 -2.99
CA SER A 136 6.79 -29.34 -3.95
C SER A 136 6.59 -27.82 -3.96
N CYS A 137 5.36 -27.34 -3.79
CA CYS A 137 5.01 -25.93 -3.79
C CYS A 137 5.75 -25.18 -2.65
N LYS A 138 6.59 -24.19 -3.01
CA LYS A 138 7.37 -23.36 -2.09
C LYS A 138 6.88 -21.91 -2.00
N LEU A 139 5.61 -21.68 -2.36
CA LEU A 139 5.02 -20.36 -2.38
C LEU A 139 5.19 -19.65 -1.03
N GLN A 140 5.59 -18.39 -1.10
CA GLN A 140 5.87 -17.50 0.03
C GLN A 140 4.86 -16.36 0.09
N LYS A 141 4.36 -15.90 -1.05
CA LYS A 141 3.46 -14.74 -1.18
C LYS A 141 2.26 -15.13 -2.03
N LEU A 142 1.06 -14.84 -1.54
CA LEU A 142 -0.20 -15.11 -2.22
C LEU A 142 -1.14 -13.91 -2.10
N GLN A 143 -1.53 -13.36 -3.24
CA GLN A 143 -2.47 -12.24 -3.35
C GLN A 143 -3.75 -12.72 -4.06
N LEU A 144 -4.88 -12.56 -3.36
CA LEU A 144 -6.22 -13.08 -3.68
C LEU A 144 -7.31 -12.03 -3.41
N GLU A 145 -6.96 -10.75 -3.48
CA GLU A 145 -7.91 -9.64 -3.35
C GLU A 145 -8.95 -9.63 -4.48
N TYR A 146 -10.19 -9.19 -4.19
CA TYR A 146 -11.29 -9.17 -5.17
C TYR A 146 -11.51 -10.51 -5.93
N CYS A 147 -11.27 -11.65 -5.27
CA CYS A 147 -11.38 -12.99 -5.89
C CYS A 147 -12.78 -13.65 -5.79
N GLU A 148 -13.82 -12.89 -5.43
CA GLU A 148 -15.18 -13.37 -5.16
C GLU A 148 -15.23 -14.49 -4.10
N LEU A 149 -14.40 -14.39 -3.06
CA LEU A 149 -14.33 -15.39 -1.99
C LEU A 149 -15.40 -15.15 -0.91
N THR A 150 -15.97 -16.25 -0.45
CA THR A 150 -16.97 -16.33 0.62
C THR A 150 -16.42 -17.10 1.82
N ALA A 151 -17.10 -17.02 2.97
CA ALA A 151 -16.75 -17.74 4.20
C ALA A 151 -16.34 -19.22 3.99
N ASP A 152 -16.96 -19.91 3.03
CA ASP A 152 -16.73 -21.32 2.71
C ASP A 152 -15.28 -21.64 2.26
N ILE A 153 -14.44 -20.63 1.94
CA ILE A 153 -13.05 -20.84 1.52
C ILE A 153 -12.11 -21.25 2.66
N VAL A 154 -12.44 -20.87 3.91
CA VAL A 154 -11.46 -20.84 5.01
C VAL A 154 -10.96 -22.22 5.43
N GLU A 155 -11.76 -23.27 5.35
CA GLU A 155 -11.30 -24.64 5.62
C GLU A 155 -10.14 -25.05 4.70
N SER A 156 -10.25 -24.72 3.40
CA SER A 156 -9.24 -25.05 2.40
C SER A 156 -7.99 -24.16 2.51
N LEU A 157 -8.17 -22.87 2.83
CA LEU A 157 -7.03 -21.98 3.14
C LEU A 157 -6.30 -22.44 4.41
N ASN A 158 -6.99 -22.86 5.46
CA ASN A 158 -6.36 -23.36 6.68
C ASN A 158 -5.54 -24.63 6.42
N ALA A 159 -6.07 -25.58 5.64
CA ALA A 159 -5.32 -26.77 5.22
C ALA A 159 -4.08 -26.39 4.37
N ALA A 160 -4.22 -25.41 3.48
CA ALA A 160 -3.09 -24.88 2.72
C ALA A 160 -2.04 -24.23 3.65
N LEU A 161 -2.44 -23.39 4.60
CA LEU A 161 -1.57 -22.71 5.57
C LEU A 161 -0.79 -23.70 6.45
N GLN A 162 -1.46 -24.69 7.03
CA GLN A 162 -0.82 -25.74 7.83
C GLN A 162 0.24 -26.53 7.04
N SER A 163 0.06 -26.68 5.73
CA SER A 163 0.98 -27.37 4.82
C SER A 163 2.09 -26.49 4.22
N LYS A 164 2.09 -25.18 4.46
CA LYS A 164 2.98 -24.20 3.81
C LYS A 164 3.77 -23.38 4.84
N PRO A 165 4.80 -23.97 5.48
CA PRO A 165 5.70 -23.23 6.37
C PRO A 165 6.51 -22.14 5.65
N THR A 166 6.56 -22.16 4.32
CA THR A 166 7.19 -21.15 3.46
C THR A 166 6.41 -19.85 3.37
N LEU A 167 5.12 -19.83 3.71
CA LEU A 167 4.28 -18.65 3.51
C LEU A 167 4.68 -17.52 4.47
N LYS A 168 4.83 -16.33 3.88
CA LYS A 168 5.20 -15.05 4.49
C LYS A 168 4.10 -14.02 4.32
N GLU A 169 3.42 -13.98 3.16
CA GLU A 169 2.48 -12.91 2.85
C GLU A 169 1.16 -13.50 2.33
N LEU A 170 0.05 -13.02 2.89
CA LEU A 170 -1.30 -13.39 2.50
C LEU A 170 -2.18 -12.12 2.43
N SER A 171 -2.67 -11.82 1.24
CA SER A 171 -3.77 -10.86 1.02
C SER A 171 -5.05 -11.63 0.69
N LEU A 172 -6.13 -11.31 1.41
CA LEU A 172 -7.50 -11.73 1.10
C LEU A 172 -8.44 -10.51 1.04
N SER A 173 -7.90 -9.29 0.94
CA SER A 173 -8.67 -8.05 0.99
C SER A 173 -9.82 -8.01 -0.04
N ASN A 174 -10.87 -7.25 0.22
CA ASN A 174 -12.02 -7.10 -0.68
C ASN A 174 -12.70 -8.43 -1.05
N ASN A 175 -12.87 -9.31 -0.06
CA ASN A 175 -13.64 -10.55 -0.17
C ASN A 175 -14.59 -10.68 1.02
N THR A 176 -15.85 -11.04 0.77
CA THR A 176 -16.89 -11.09 1.81
C THR A 176 -16.78 -12.35 2.68
N LEU A 177 -15.77 -12.37 3.56
CA LEU A 177 -15.49 -13.47 4.49
C LEU A 177 -16.40 -13.44 5.72
N GLY A 178 -16.49 -12.29 6.39
CA GLY A 178 -17.22 -12.10 7.64
C GLY A 178 -16.53 -12.68 8.88
N ASP A 179 -16.93 -12.20 10.07
CA ASP A 179 -16.29 -12.56 11.35
C ASP A 179 -16.14 -14.08 11.59
N THR A 180 -17.14 -14.90 11.27
CA THR A 180 -17.08 -16.36 11.47
C THR A 180 -15.92 -16.99 10.69
N ALA A 181 -15.71 -16.55 9.45
CA ALA A 181 -14.65 -17.03 8.59
C ALA A 181 -13.29 -16.51 9.07
N VAL A 182 -13.20 -15.21 9.39
CA VAL A 182 -11.95 -14.58 9.88
C VAL A 182 -11.50 -15.18 11.22
N LYS A 183 -12.43 -15.52 12.13
CA LYS A 183 -12.13 -16.26 13.37
C LYS A 183 -11.52 -17.63 13.09
N GLN A 184 -12.04 -18.36 12.11
CA GLN A 184 -11.49 -19.67 11.72
C GLN A 184 -10.13 -19.53 11.03
N LEU A 185 -9.95 -18.53 10.17
CA LEU A 185 -8.69 -18.23 9.49
C LEU A 185 -7.60 -17.89 10.50
N CYS A 186 -7.89 -17.01 11.46
CA CYS A 186 -6.97 -16.62 12.52
C CYS A 186 -6.51 -17.82 13.38
N ARG A 187 -7.40 -18.78 13.65
CA ARG A 187 -7.04 -20.04 14.35
C ARG A 187 -6.09 -20.88 13.51
N GLY A 188 -6.40 -21.10 12.23
CA GLY A 188 -5.52 -21.82 11.30
C GLY A 188 -4.17 -21.14 11.11
N LEU A 189 -4.12 -19.80 11.10
CA LEU A 189 -2.89 -19.02 11.10
C LEU A 189 -2.06 -19.25 12.37
N VAL A 190 -2.67 -19.20 13.56
CA VAL A 190 -1.99 -19.48 14.84
C VAL A 190 -1.42 -20.91 14.89
N GLU A 191 -2.16 -21.89 14.36
CA GLU A 191 -1.74 -23.30 14.29
C GLU A 191 -0.66 -23.57 13.22
N ALA A 192 -0.68 -22.83 12.11
CA ALA A 192 0.28 -23.03 11.02
C ALA A 192 1.71 -22.69 11.46
N SER A 193 2.68 -23.47 10.96
CA SER A 193 4.12 -23.27 11.25
C SER A 193 4.77 -22.15 10.40
N CYS A 194 3.99 -21.44 9.58
CA CYS A 194 4.46 -20.34 8.75
C CYS A 194 4.95 -19.15 9.58
N ASN A 195 6.06 -18.55 9.16
CA ASN A 195 6.55 -17.27 9.68
C ASN A 195 5.91 -16.14 8.88
N LEU A 196 4.60 -15.93 9.07
CA LEU A 196 3.87 -14.90 8.35
C LEU A 196 4.40 -13.50 8.72
N GLU A 197 4.76 -12.71 7.71
CA GLU A 197 5.34 -11.38 7.74
C GLU A 197 4.29 -10.29 7.39
N LEU A 198 3.30 -10.62 6.56
CA LEU A 198 2.20 -9.74 6.14
C LEU A 198 0.85 -10.47 6.16
N LEU A 199 -0.19 -9.79 6.68
CA LEU A 199 -1.59 -10.22 6.62
C LEU A 199 -2.48 -9.03 6.24
N HIS A 200 -3.10 -9.07 5.06
CA HIS A 200 -4.05 -8.05 4.59
C HIS A 200 -5.46 -8.65 4.49
N LEU A 201 -6.39 -8.01 5.20
CA LEU A 201 -7.81 -8.38 5.33
C LEU A 201 -8.70 -7.12 5.25
N GLU A 202 -8.36 -6.18 4.36
CA GLU A 202 -9.17 -4.98 4.16
C GLU A 202 -10.52 -5.35 3.55
N ASN A 203 -11.61 -4.66 3.87
CA ASN A 203 -12.93 -4.94 3.29
C ASN A 203 -13.31 -6.45 3.31
N CYS A 204 -13.10 -7.08 4.47
CA CYS A 204 -13.37 -8.51 4.67
C CYS A 204 -14.67 -8.78 5.42
N GLY A 205 -15.43 -7.74 5.78
CA GLY A 205 -16.60 -7.85 6.66
C GLY A 205 -16.22 -8.17 8.11
N ILE A 206 -15.05 -7.71 8.56
CA ILE A 206 -14.58 -7.82 9.95
C ILE A 206 -15.32 -6.78 10.79
N THR A 207 -15.75 -7.20 11.98
CA THR A 207 -16.23 -6.27 13.02
C THR A 207 -15.41 -6.48 14.30
N SER A 208 -15.77 -5.80 15.40
CA SER A 208 -15.13 -6.02 16.70
C SER A 208 -15.15 -7.48 17.16
N ASP A 209 -16.09 -8.26 16.63
CA ASP A 209 -16.36 -9.63 17.03
C ASP A 209 -15.18 -10.59 16.77
N SER A 210 -14.43 -10.42 15.68
CA SER A 210 -13.24 -11.24 15.34
C SER A 210 -11.90 -10.60 15.70
N CYS A 211 -11.89 -9.35 16.18
CA CYS A 211 -10.66 -8.66 16.60
C CYS A 211 -9.90 -9.39 17.72
N MET A 212 -10.56 -10.19 18.55
CA MET A 212 -9.90 -11.01 19.58
C MET A 212 -9.06 -12.14 18.95
N GLU A 213 -9.55 -12.79 17.90
CA GLU A 213 -8.80 -13.80 17.15
C GLU A 213 -7.64 -13.18 16.35
N ILE A 214 -7.81 -12.01 15.73
CA ILE A 214 -6.71 -11.26 15.06
C ILE A 214 -5.63 -10.86 16.10
N SER A 215 -6.07 -10.40 17.28
CA SER A 215 -5.21 -10.15 18.44
C SER A 215 -4.45 -11.39 18.91
N ALA A 216 -4.97 -12.60 18.70
CA ALA A 216 -4.24 -13.85 18.95
C ALA A 216 -3.18 -14.15 17.87
N VAL A 217 -3.45 -13.85 16.59
CA VAL A 217 -2.43 -13.95 15.51
C VAL A 217 -1.23 -13.06 15.84
N LEU A 218 -1.47 -11.79 16.18
CA LEU A 218 -0.43 -10.80 16.55
C LEU A 218 0.46 -11.25 17.73
N ARG A 219 -0.06 -12.06 18.65
CA ARG A 219 0.73 -12.61 19.78
C ARG A 219 1.60 -13.79 19.38
N ASN A 220 1.09 -14.65 18.49
CA ASN A 220 1.75 -15.92 18.13
C ASN A 220 2.65 -15.81 16.89
N LYS A 221 2.41 -14.84 16.01
CA LYS A 221 3.26 -14.53 14.85
C LYS A 221 4.21 -13.38 15.15
N SER A 222 5.32 -13.68 15.82
CA SER A 222 6.38 -12.68 16.09
C SER A 222 7.10 -12.18 14.82
N SER A 223 6.91 -12.86 13.69
CA SER A 223 7.33 -12.45 12.35
C SER A 223 6.41 -11.42 11.70
N LEU A 224 5.18 -11.23 12.19
CA LEU A 224 4.19 -10.36 11.56
C LEU A 224 4.57 -8.90 11.75
N MET A 225 4.90 -8.24 10.64
CA MET A 225 5.38 -6.86 10.57
C MET A 225 4.38 -5.94 9.88
N ASP A 226 3.53 -6.47 9.00
CA ASP A 226 2.47 -5.72 8.29
C ASP A 226 1.09 -6.35 8.57
N LEU A 227 0.17 -5.55 9.10
CA LEU A 227 -1.23 -5.91 9.27
C LEU A 227 -2.09 -4.81 8.65
N SER A 228 -2.96 -5.18 7.72
CA SER A 228 -4.05 -4.32 7.28
C SER A 228 -5.41 -4.93 7.54
N VAL A 229 -6.28 -4.12 8.12
CA VAL A 229 -7.70 -4.40 8.36
C VAL A 229 -8.57 -3.17 8.05
N GLY A 230 -8.11 -2.27 7.17
CA GLY A 230 -8.90 -1.10 6.74
C GLY A 230 -10.21 -1.44 6.02
N ASP A 231 -11.13 -0.48 5.87
CA ASP A 231 -12.50 -0.72 5.39
C ASP A 231 -13.17 -1.89 6.14
N ASN A 232 -13.14 -1.85 7.48
CA ASN A 232 -13.80 -2.85 8.31
C ASN A 232 -14.31 -2.20 9.60
N LYS A 233 -15.56 -2.53 9.95
CA LYS A 233 -16.33 -1.84 11.02
C LYS A 233 -15.97 -2.38 12.41
N ILE A 234 -14.69 -2.33 12.75
CA ILE A 234 -14.12 -2.77 14.02
C ILE A 234 -14.48 -1.82 15.16
N GLY A 235 -14.53 -0.51 14.88
CA GLY A 235 -14.78 0.56 15.83
C GLY A 235 -13.80 0.59 17.02
N ASP A 236 -14.06 1.50 17.96
CA ASP A 236 -13.24 1.66 19.18
C ASP A 236 -13.09 0.35 19.97
N SER A 237 -14.15 -0.48 19.99
CA SER A 237 -14.17 -1.76 20.71
C SER A 237 -13.29 -2.84 20.06
N GLY A 238 -13.29 -2.94 18.74
CA GLY A 238 -12.43 -3.86 18.00
C GLY A 238 -10.97 -3.45 18.12
N LEU A 239 -10.67 -2.15 18.01
CA LEU A 239 -9.31 -1.68 18.22
C LEU A 239 -8.79 -1.97 19.64
N ALA A 240 -9.60 -1.77 20.68
CA ALA A 240 -9.22 -2.11 22.05
C ALA A 240 -8.86 -3.61 22.21
N LEU A 241 -9.51 -4.51 21.46
CA LEU A 241 -9.16 -5.94 21.41
C LEU A 241 -7.86 -6.19 20.63
N LEU A 242 -7.67 -5.56 19.46
CA LEU A 242 -6.44 -5.63 18.66
C LEU A 242 -5.23 -5.13 19.47
N CYS A 243 -5.37 -4.02 20.19
CA CYS A 243 -4.34 -3.44 21.04
C CYS A 243 -3.84 -4.40 22.11
N GLN A 244 -4.64 -5.35 22.60
CA GLN A 244 -4.13 -6.38 23.53
C GLN A 244 -3.06 -7.29 22.88
N GLY A 245 -3.15 -7.53 21.58
CA GLY A 245 -2.22 -8.33 20.79
C GLY A 245 -1.03 -7.50 20.33
N LEU A 246 -1.29 -6.31 19.77
CA LEU A 246 -0.26 -5.34 19.40
C LEU A 246 0.66 -5.00 20.59
N MET A 247 0.09 -4.84 21.80
CA MET A 247 0.85 -4.55 23.03
C MET A 247 1.69 -5.73 23.54
N HIS A 248 1.46 -6.96 23.09
CA HIS A 248 2.18 -8.14 23.58
C HIS A 248 3.69 -8.10 23.22
N PRO A 249 4.62 -8.54 24.09
CA PRO A 249 6.07 -8.38 23.86
C PRO A 249 6.63 -9.09 22.62
N SER A 250 6.00 -10.19 22.18
CA SER A 250 6.38 -10.92 20.97
C SER A 250 5.98 -10.23 19.67
N CYS A 251 4.95 -9.38 19.68
CA CYS A 251 4.49 -8.65 18.50
C CYS A 251 5.55 -7.63 18.06
N LYS A 252 5.96 -7.69 16.78
CA LYS A 252 6.98 -6.83 16.15
C LYS A 252 6.41 -6.02 14.98
N ILE A 253 5.13 -5.70 15.06
CA ILE A 253 4.41 -4.91 14.04
C ILE A 253 5.17 -3.62 13.72
N GLN A 254 5.27 -3.32 12.42
CA GLN A 254 5.92 -2.14 11.86
C GLN A 254 4.92 -1.26 11.11
N LYS A 255 4.05 -1.88 10.31
CA LYS A 255 2.99 -1.25 9.52
C LYS A 255 1.63 -1.67 10.06
N LEU A 256 0.76 -0.70 10.35
CA LEU A 256 -0.59 -0.94 10.85
C LEU A 256 -1.59 -0.06 10.11
N TRP A 257 -2.43 -0.69 9.30
CA TRP A 257 -3.41 0.00 8.45
C TRP A 257 -4.81 -0.20 9.03
N LEU A 258 -5.40 0.92 9.46
CA LEU A 258 -6.69 1.03 10.15
C LEU A 258 -7.52 2.17 9.54
N TRP A 259 -7.42 2.36 8.23
CA TRP A 259 -8.21 3.34 7.49
C TRP A 259 -9.68 2.87 7.36
N ASP A 260 -10.66 3.77 7.34
CA ASP A 260 -12.11 3.47 7.41
C ASP A 260 -12.44 2.30 8.36
N CYS A 261 -12.23 2.53 9.66
CA CYS A 261 -12.37 1.50 10.70
C CYS A 261 -13.45 1.83 11.75
N ASP A 262 -14.34 2.78 11.46
CA ASP A 262 -15.32 3.36 12.40
C ASP A 262 -14.67 3.86 13.72
N LEU A 263 -13.39 4.28 13.70
CA LEU A 263 -12.67 4.71 14.90
C LEU A 263 -13.04 6.16 15.29
N THR A 264 -13.14 6.41 16.59
CA THR A 264 -13.42 7.76 17.13
C THR A 264 -12.27 8.27 17.99
N SER A 265 -12.39 9.49 18.53
CA SER A 265 -11.45 10.02 19.53
C SER A 265 -11.24 9.12 20.76
N ALA A 266 -12.15 8.17 21.05
CA ALA A 266 -11.97 7.20 22.12
C ALA A 266 -10.85 6.19 21.82
N SER A 267 -10.76 5.68 20.58
CA SER A 267 -9.67 4.81 20.09
C SER A 267 -8.28 5.41 20.32
N CYS A 268 -8.17 6.75 20.23
CA CYS A 268 -6.89 7.45 20.31
C CYS A 268 -6.16 7.25 21.65
N LYS A 269 -6.85 6.82 22.72
CA LYS A 269 -6.21 6.44 23.99
C LYS A 269 -5.33 5.20 23.84
N ASP A 270 -5.85 4.16 23.19
CA ASP A 270 -5.13 2.92 22.97
C ASP A 270 -4.08 3.06 21.86
N LEU A 271 -4.37 3.83 20.80
CA LEU A 271 -3.38 4.23 19.79
C LEU A 271 -2.22 5.04 20.38
N SER A 272 -2.50 6.00 21.27
CA SER A 272 -1.46 6.80 21.94
C SER A 272 -0.57 5.93 22.83
N ARG A 273 -1.15 4.95 23.52
CA ARG A 273 -0.41 3.95 24.28
C ARG A 273 0.45 3.08 23.37
N LEU A 274 -0.07 2.66 22.22
CA LEU A 274 0.66 1.88 21.22
C LEU A 274 1.87 2.67 20.71
N ILE A 275 1.66 3.88 20.20
CA ILE A 275 2.69 4.78 19.63
C ILE A 275 3.80 5.12 20.63
N SER A 276 3.48 5.25 21.93
CA SER A 276 4.47 5.55 22.99
C SER A 276 5.16 4.31 23.60
N THR A 277 4.84 3.09 23.16
CA THR A 277 5.44 1.86 23.71
C THR A 277 5.93 0.84 22.68
N LYS A 278 5.43 0.86 21.44
CA LYS A 278 5.87 -0.03 20.37
C LYS A 278 6.93 0.65 19.51
N GLU A 279 8.18 0.54 19.96
CA GLU A 279 9.35 1.04 19.24
C GLU A 279 9.58 0.35 17.87
N THR A 280 8.84 -0.72 17.56
CA THR A 280 8.83 -1.35 16.22
C THR A 280 7.87 -0.70 15.26
N LEU A 281 6.82 0.00 15.74
CA LEU A 281 5.80 0.61 14.87
C LEU A 281 6.40 1.84 14.17
N THR A 282 6.50 1.76 12.85
CA THR A 282 7.07 2.80 11.99
C THR A 282 6.01 3.50 11.14
N GLU A 283 4.93 2.82 10.78
CA GLU A 283 3.90 3.34 9.88
C GLU A 283 2.52 3.04 10.45
N ILE A 284 1.64 4.05 10.47
CA ILE A 284 0.24 3.87 10.82
C ILE A 284 -0.65 4.70 9.91
N SER A 285 -1.66 4.04 9.33
CA SER A 285 -2.75 4.70 8.62
C SER A 285 -4.03 4.65 9.43
N LEU A 286 -4.64 5.82 9.61
CA LEU A 286 -5.91 6.07 10.30
C LEU A 286 -6.83 6.90 9.40
N ILE A 287 -6.59 6.93 8.08
CA ILE A 287 -7.38 7.70 7.10
C ILE A 287 -8.87 7.41 7.24
N ASP A 288 -9.72 8.42 7.02
CA ASP A 288 -11.19 8.30 7.10
C ASP A 288 -11.67 7.68 8.43
N ASN A 289 -11.30 8.32 9.53
CA ASN A 289 -11.79 7.96 10.86
C ASN A 289 -12.13 9.22 11.65
N ASN A 290 -13.21 9.21 12.43
CA ASN A 290 -13.70 10.39 13.14
C ASN A 290 -12.92 10.68 14.45
N LEU A 291 -11.59 10.80 14.34
CA LEU A 291 -10.66 11.02 15.44
C LEU A 291 -10.85 12.40 16.08
N ARG A 292 -11.13 13.41 15.25
CA ARG A 292 -11.26 14.84 15.62
C ARG A 292 -10.01 15.41 16.28
N ASP A 293 -10.04 16.72 16.53
CA ASP A 293 -8.96 17.44 17.20
C ASP A 293 -8.52 16.76 18.50
N SER A 294 -9.47 16.34 19.35
CA SER A 294 -9.17 15.67 20.62
C SER A 294 -8.45 14.33 20.46
N GLY A 295 -8.72 13.59 19.38
CA GLY A 295 -8.01 12.36 19.06
C GLY A 295 -6.58 12.67 18.63
N MET A 296 -6.43 13.62 17.71
CA MET A 296 -5.12 14.05 17.21
C MET A 296 -4.24 14.67 18.31
N GLU A 297 -4.81 15.41 19.25
CA GLU A 297 -4.11 15.92 20.44
C GLU A 297 -3.48 14.79 21.28
N MET A 298 -4.22 13.69 21.49
CA MET A 298 -3.71 12.51 22.19
C MET A 298 -2.56 11.85 21.40
N LEU A 299 -2.72 11.64 20.09
CA LEU A 299 -1.66 11.10 19.22
C LEU A 299 -0.42 11.99 19.24
N CYS A 300 -0.59 13.32 19.16
CA CYS A 300 0.49 14.30 19.25
C CYS A 300 1.21 14.27 20.60
N GLN A 301 0.52 13.95 21.69
CA GLN A 301 1.15 13.76 22.99
C GLN A 301 1.96 12.47 23.06
N ALA A 302 1.51 11.39 22.39
CA ALA A 302 2.26 10.14 22.28
C ALA A 302 3.51 10.27 21.39
N LEU A 303 3.43 11.02 20.29
CA LEU A 303 4.56 11.31 19.40
C LEU A 303 5.70 12.06 20.09
N LYS A 304 5.44 12.76 21.21
CA LYS A 304 6.48 13.43 22.00
C LYS A 304 7.25 12.48 22.93
N ASP A 305 6.77 11.25 23.14
CA ASP A 305 7.51 10.27 23.94
C ASP A 305 8.79 9.84 23.19
N PRO A 306 9.97 9.84 23.83
CA PRO A 306 11.23 9.46 23.19
C PRO A 306 11.26 8.00 22.67
N LYS A 307 10.33 7.13 23.11
CA LYS A 307 10.15 5.77 22.59
C LYS A 307 9.35 5.73 21.30
N SER A 308 8.60 6.78 20.95
CA SER A 308 7.87 6.80 19.68
C SER A 308 8.86 6.78 18.51
N LYS A 309 8.85 5.68 17.76
CA LYS A 309 9.68 5.47 16.54
C LYS A 309 8.88 5.58 15.25
N LEU A 310 7.65 6.09 15.34
CA LEU A 310 6.79 6.30 14.19
C LEU A 310 7.48 7.24 13.20
N GLN A 311 7.55 6.79 11.95
CA GLN A 311 8.14 7.49 10.81
C GLN A 311 7.05 8.06 9.89
N GLU A 312 5.90 7.40 9.81
CA GLU A 312 4.78 7.81 8.97
C GLU A 312 3.45 7.80 9.73
N LEU A 313 2.72 8.90 9.63
CA LEU A 313 1.37 9.05 10.19
C LEU A 313 0.42 9.55 9.10
N TRP A 314 -0.55 8.71 8.72
CA TRP A 314 -1.54 9.05 7.71
C TRP A 314 -2.89 9.26 8.41
N VAL A 315 -3.34 10.52 8.44
CA VAL A 315 -4.54 11.02 9.13
C VAL A 315 -5.35 11.94 8.19
N ARG A 316 -5.40 11.57 6.91
CA ARG A 316 -6.28 12.18 5.91
C ARG A 316 -7.75 11.95 6.30
N GLU A 317 -8.63 12.92 6.05
CA GLU A 317 -10.07 12.81 6.37
C GLU A 317 -10.36 12.37 7.83
N CYS A 318 -9.65 12.97 8.81
CA CYS A 318 -9.77 12.58 10.23
C CYS A 318 -10.69 13.48 11.06
N GLY A 319 -11.44 14.37 10.41
CA GLY A 319 -12.27 15.39 11.06
C GLY A 319 -11.47 16.42 11.86
N LEU A 320 -10.23 16.70 11.43
CA LEU A 320 -9.32 17.63 12.10
C LEU A 320 -9.59 19.08 11.67
N THR A 321 -9.26 20.03 12.54
CA THR A 321 -9.42 21.46 12.30
C THR A 321 -8.16 22.25 12.68
N THR A 322 -8.19 23.57 12.48
CA THR A 322 -7.19 24.51 13.02
C THR A 322 -6.85 24.27 14.50
N ALA A 323 -7.79 23.76 15.31
CA ALA A 323 -7.61 23.59 16.74
C ALA A 323 -6.47 22.62 17.11
N CYS A 324 -6.34 21.48 16.42
CA CYS A 324 -5.26 20.54 16.72
C CYS A 324 -3.88 20.97 16.20
N CYS A 325 -3.79 21.89 15.24
CA CYS A 325 -2.53 22.25 14.57
C CYS A 325 -1.42 22.67 15.53
N LYS A 326 -1.75 23.31 16.65
CA LYS A 326 -0.78 23.65 17.71
C LYS A 326 -0.20 22.40 18.40
N ALA A 327 -1.00 21.36 18.61
CA ALA A 327 -0.53 20.09 19.16
C ALA A 327 0.36 19.35 18.17
N VAL A 328 0.00 19.34 16.87
CA VAL A 328 0.79 18.77 15.78
C VAL A 328 2.14 19.49 15.65
N SER A 329 2.13 20.82 15.57
CA SER A 329 3.33 21.67 15.56
C SER A 329 4.28 21.40 16.75
N SER A 330 3.71 21.24 17.94
CA SER A 330 4.45 20.87 19.15
C SER A 330 5.01 19.42 19.10
N ALA A 331 4.36 18.50 18.39
CA ALA A 331 4.89 17.16 18.14
C ALA A 331 6.02 17.20 17.10
N LEU A 332 5.84 17.90 15.97
CA LEU A 332 6.84 18.06 14.90
C LEU A 332 8.15 18.70 15.37
N SER A 333 8.06 19.63 16.32
CA SER A 333 9.25 20.25 16.93
C SER A 333 10.01 19.33 17.90
N THR A 334 9.34 18.32 18.47
CA THR A 334 9.91 17.43 19.50
C THR A 334 10.36 16.08 18.94
N ASN A 335 9.54 15.47 18.07
CA ASN A 335 9.78 14.17 17.47
C ASN A 335 10.82 14.27 16.35
N LYS A 336 11.79 13.34 16.34
CA LYS A 336 12.91 13.29 15.38
C LYS A 336 12.82 12.13 14.39
N HIS A 337 11.79 11.29 14.53
CA HIS A 337 11.59 10.04 13.80
C HIS A 337 10.55 10.18 12.69
N LEU A 338 9.52 11.01 12.89
CA LEU A 338 8.47 11.28 11.91
C LEU A 338 9.07 12.01 10.69
N LYS A 339 8.82 11.42 9.51
CA LYS A 339 9.26 11.86 8.18
C LYS A 339 8.09 12.13 7.24
N VAL A 340 7.01 11.36 7.36
CA VAL A 340 5.83 11.47 6.51
C VAL A 340 4.63 11.84 7.35
N LEU A 341 3.93 12.89 6.96
CA LEU A 341 2.65 13.29 7.54
C LEU A 341 1.65 13.56 6.43
N HIS A 342 0.68 12.66 6.26
CA HIS A 342 -0.47 12.89 5.39
C HIS A 342 -1.63 13.39 6.25
N ILE A 343 -2.00 14.66 6.10
CA ILE A 343 -3.04 15.33 6.91
C ILE A 343 -4.08 16.08 6.04
N GLY A 344 -4.10 15.79 4.74
CA GLY A 344 -5.08 16.30 3.77
C GLY A 344 -6.54 16.00 4.10
N GLU A 345 -7.48 16.56 3.35
CA GLU A 345 -8.94 16.41 3.54
C GLU A 345 -9.40 16.73 4.98
N ASN A 346 -8.74 17.71 5.60
CA ASN A 346 -9.04 18.21 6.94
C ASN A 346 -9.12 19.73 6.92
N LYS A 347 -10.02 20.32 7.73
CA LYS A 347 -10.33 21.76 7.71
C LYS A 347 -9.32 22.58 8.52
N LEU A 348 -8.06 22.49 8.14
CA LEU A 348 -6.95 23.12 8.84
C LEU A 348 -6.97 24.64 8.62
N GLY A 349 -7.22 25.06 7.36
CA GLY A 349 -7.17 26.45 6.92
C GLY A 349 -5.76 27.05 6.98
N ASP A 350 -5.62 28.25 6.40
CA ASP A 350 -4.34 28.98 6.39
C ASP A 350 -3.71 29.10 7.78
N ALA A 351 -4.48 29.53 8.79
CA ALA A 351 -4.03 29.66 10.17
C ALA A 351 -3.58 28.32 10.80
N GLY A 352 -4.17 27.21 10.37
CA GLY A 352 -3.77 25.87 10.81
C GLY A 352 -2.41 25.49 10.22
N VAL A 353 -2.23 25.70 8.92
CA VAL A 353 -0.96 25.42 8.24
C VAL A 353 0.16 26.36 8.68
N GLU A 354 -0.13 27.62 8.99
CA GLU A 354 0.84 28.54 9.61
C GLU A 354 1.36 28.01 10.95
N LEU A 355 0.48 27.50 11.82
CA LEU A 355 0.88 26.82 13.06
C LEU A 355 1.72 25.57 12.79
N LEU A 356 1.38 24.75 11.78
CA LEU A 356 2.20 23.60 11.38
C LEU A 356 3.59 24.05 10.92
N CYS A 357 3.68 25.15 10.16
CA CYS A 357 4.93 25.72 9.69
C CYS A 357 5.86 26.16 10.84
N GLU A 358 5.34 26.70 11.95
CA GLU A 358 6.15 26.97 13.16
C GLU A 358 6.88 25.70 13.66
N GLY A 359 6.19 24.56 13.66
CA GLY A 359 6.70 23.27 14.10
C GLY A 359 7.70 22.66 13.11
N LEU A 360 7.38 22.73 11.82
CA LEU A 360 8.29 22.35 10.73
C LEU A 360 9.58 23.17 10.78
N MET A 361 9.51 24.47 11.09
CA MET A 361 10.68 25.34 11.17
C MET A 361 11.64 25.00 12.31
N HIS A 362 11.21 24.24 13.33
CA HIS A 362 12.08 23.83 14.43
C HIS A 362 13.27 22.96 13.97
N PRO A 363 14.52 23.17 14.46
CA PRO A 363 15.72 22.49 13.93
C PRO A 363 15.75 20.96 14.07
N ASN A 364 14.93 20.38 14.96
CA ASN A 364 14.83 18.93 15.14
C ASN A 364 13.79 18.24 14.23
N CYS A 365 12.94 19.02 13.53
CA CYS A 365 11.91 18.46 12.67
C CYS A 365 12.54 17.86 11.40
N ASN A 366 12.20 16.60 11.10
CA ASN A 366 12.78 15.81 10.02
C ASN A 366 11.73 15.39 8.97
N ILE A 367 10.63 16.13 8.83
CA ILE A 367 9.60 15.86 7.80
C ILE A 367 10.22 15.98 6.40
N GLN A 368 9.99 14.94 5.60
CA GLN A 368 10.45 14.73 4.24
C GLN A 368 9.31 14.81 3.24
N SER A 369 8.16 14.22 3.57
CA SER A 369 6.90 14.36 2.83
C SER A 369 5.79 14.91 3.71
N LEU A 370 5.09 15.92 3.21
CA LEU A 370 3.96 16.57 3.86
C LEU A 370 2.82 16.71 2.87
N TRP A 371 1.68 16.05 3.13
CA TRP A 371 0.51 16.16 2.27
C TRP A 371 -0.59 16.97 2.96
N LEU A 372 -0.94 18.09 2.31
CA LEU A 372 -1.93 19.09 2.71
C LEU A 372 -3.01 19.28 1.62
N GLY A 373 -3.19 18.29 0.74
CA GLY A 373 -4.24 18.35 -0.27
C GLY A 373 -5.64 18.51 0.35
N ASN A 374 -6.48 19.36 -0.23
CA ASN A 374 -7.85 19.64 0.25
C ASN A 374 -7.92 20.06 1.75
N CYS A 375 -7.18 21.12 2.13
CA CYS A 375 -7.05 21.57 3.53
C CYS A 375 -7.67 22.95 3.83
N ASP A 376 -8.56 23.45 2.98
CA ASP A 376 -9.10 24.82 3.00
C ASP A 376 -8.00 25.91 2.91
N LEU A 377 -6.94 25.67 2.13
CA LEU A 377 -5.79 26.60 2.00
C LEU A 377 -5.98 27.62 0.87
N THR A 378 -5.49 28.84 1.06
CA THR A 378 -5.53 29.92 0.07
C THR A 378 -4.14 30.51 -0.19
N ALA A 379 -4.05 31.51 -1.08
CA ALA A 379 -2.86 32.33 -1.28
C ALA A 379 -2.25 32.90 0.02
N GLY A 380 -3.06 33.03 1.09
CA GLY A 380 -2.67 33.54 2.40
C GLY A 380 -1.50 32.78 3.03
N CYS A 381 -1.58 31.44 3.15
CA CYS A 381 -0.51 30.66 3.78
C CYS A 381 0.70 30.40 2.87
N CYS A 382 0.58 30.64 1.55
CA CYS A 382 1.65 30.32 0.58
C CYS A 382 2.97 31.04 0.87
N ALA A 383 2.96 32.24 1.46
CA ALA A 383 4.18 32.94 1.88
C ALA A 383 4.93 32.20 3.01
N THR A 384 4.17 31.59 3.92
CA THR A 384 4.69 30.81 5.04
C THR A 384 5.22 29.46 4.55
N LEU A 385 4.47 28.76 3.69
CA LEU A 385 4.92 27.53 3.02
C LEU A 385 6.19 27.77 2.19
N ALA A 386 6.25 28.84 1.39
CA ALA A 386 7.42 29.25 0.63
C ALA A 386 8.66 29.49 1.52
N THR A 387 8.46 29.97 2.74
CA THR A 387 9.54 30.15 3.73
C THR A 387 10.02 28.82 4.30
N VAL A 388 9.11 27.87 4.55
CA VAL A 388 9.45 26.50 4.95
C VAL A 388 10.26 25.81 3.84
N MET A 389 9.76 25.79 2.60
CA MET A 389 10.42 25.17 1.44
C MET A 389 11.85 25.71 1.23
N ALA A 390 12.05 27.02 1.34
CA ALA A 390 13.35 27.65 1.16
C ALA A 390 14.34 27.42 2.31
N THR A 391 13.88 26.94 3.47
CA THR A 391 14.69 26.77 4.69
C THR A 391 14.91 25.29 5.04
N LYS A 392 13.88 24.45 4.90
CA LYS A 392 13.86 23.06 5.36
C LYS A 392 14.46 22.11 4.32
N GLN A 393 15.76 21.90 4.43
CA GLN A 393 16.52 20.97 3.58
C GLN A 393 16.03 19.51 3.68
N CYS A 394 15.31 19.14 4.74
CA CYS A 394 14.73 17.81 4.88
C CYS A 394 13.47 17.59 4.02
N LEU A 395 12.71 18.66 3.70
CA LEU A 395 11.46 18.56 2.96
C LEU A 395 11.77 18.36 1.47
N THR A 396 11.43 17.18 0.97
CA THR A 396 11.65 16.76 -0.43
C THR A 396 10.34 16.63 -1.20
N GLU A 397 9.20 16.51 -0.52
CA GLU A 397 7.90 16.29 -1.13
C GLU A 397 6.83 17.12 -0.42
N LEU A 398 6.01 17.82 -1.20
CA LEU A 398 4.91 18.64 -0.71
C LEU A 398 3.71 18.46 -1.63
N ASP A 399 2.57 18.04 -1.07
CA ASP A 399 1.30 18.00 -1.76
C ASP A 399 0.38 19.12 -1.27
N LEU A 400 -0.10 19.95 -2.19
CA LEU A 400 -1.04 21.04 -1.98
C LEU A 400 -2.29 20.91 -2.87
N SER A 401 -2.51 19.76 -3.51
CA SER A 401 -3.61 19.50 -4.45
C SER A 401 -4.99 19.91 -3.91
N TYR A 402 -5.97 20.16 -4.78
CA TYR A 402 -7.35 20.48 -4.37
C TYR A 402 -7.50 21.72 -3.45
N ASN A 403 -6.51 22.61 -3.36
CA ASN A 403 -6.61 23.85 -2.59
C ASN A 403 -6.77 25.08 -3.52
N PRO A 404 -7.65 26.05 -3.19
CA PRO A 404 -7.79 27.31 -3.94
C PRO A 404 -6.64 28.28 -3.65
N LEU A 405 -5.41 27.91 -4.03
CA LEU A 405 -4.20 28.72 -3.81
C LEU A 405 -4.16 29.99 -4.67
N GLU A 406 -4.91 30.00 -5.77
CA GLU A 406 -4.91 31.04 -6.81
C GLU A 406 -3.52 31.28 -7.45
N ASP A 407 -3.55 32.08 -8.52
CA ASP A 407 -2.39 32.61 -9.23
C ASP A 407 -1.34 33.28 -8.31
N GLU A 408 -1.77 33.94 -7.23
CA GLU A 408 -0.87 34.57 -6.27
C GLU A 408 -0.15 33.52 -5.40
N GLY A 409 -0.86 32.50 -4.92
CA GLY A 409 -0.28 31.46 -4.08
C GLY A 409 0.77 30.64 -4.83
N ILE A 410 0.43 30.18 -6.04
CA ILE A 410 1.35 29.38 -6.87
C ILE A 410 2.64 30.16 -7.17
N ARG A 411 2.56 31.45 -7.52
CA ARG A 411 3.76 32.27 -7.78
C ARG A 411 4.70 32.35 -6.57
N LYS A 412 4.19 32.47 -5.33
CA LYS A 412 5.03 32.42 -4.11
C LYS A 412 5.73 31.06 -3.93
N ILE A 413 5.07 29.97 -4.29
CA ILE A 413 5.63 28.61 -4.26
C ILE A 413 6.71 28.46 -5.34
N CYS A 414 6.48 28.95 -6.57
CA CYS A 414 7.47 29.01 -7.63
C CYS A 414 8.71 29.84 -7.24
N GLU A 415 8.53 31.00 -6.61
CA GLU A 415 9.64 31.81 -6.06
C GLU A 415 10.45 31.06 -4.99
N ALA A 416 9.83 30.17 -4.21
CA ALA A 416 10.55 29.32 -3.26
C ALA A 416 11.35 28.23 -3.98
N LEU A 417 10.74 27.49 -4.91
CA LEU A 417 11.39 26.46 -5.71
C LEU A 417 12.60 26.99 -6.48
N LYS A 418 12.52 28.22 -7.02
CA LYS A 418 13.63 28.88 -7.73
C LYS A 418 14.87 29.13 -6.86
N LYS A 419 14.76 29.14 -5.53
CA LYS A 419 15.91 29.40 -4.64
C LYS A 419 16.88 28.20 -4.63
N PRO A 420 18.21 28.44 -4.63
CA PRO A 420 19.20 27.36 -4.50
C PRO A 420 19.16 26.61 -3.17
N SER A 421 18.46 27.14 -2.15
CA SER A 421 18.28 26.52 -0.84
C SER A 421 16.98 25.72 -0.71
N CYS A 422 16.17 25.60 -1.77
CA CYS A 422 15.00 24.73 -1.76
C CYS A 422 15.42 23.31 -2.20
N ASN A 423 15.06 22.30 -1.40
CA ASN A 423 15.35 20.88 -1.66
C ASN A 423 14.08 20.05 -1.96
N VAL A 424 12.95 20.72 -2.26
CA VAL A 424 11.72 20.04 -2.69
C VAL A 424 11.96 19.47 -4.10
N GLN A 425 11.80 18.16 -4.23
CA GLN A 425 11.99 17.35 -5.45
C GLN A 425 10.66 16.98 -6.10
N GLN A 426 9.58 16.90 -5.32
CA GLN A 426 8.22 16.66 -5.81
C GLN A 426 7.26 17.71 -5.24
N LEU A 427 6.56 18.43 -6.11
CA LEU A 427 5.46 19.33 -5.75
C LEU A 427 4.19 18.85 -6.44
N ILE A 428 3.17 18.50 -5.67
CA ILE A 428 1.90 17.94 -6.16
C ILE A 428 0.81 19.01 -6.02
N LEU A 429 0.11 19.27 -7.12
CA LEU A 429 -0.78 20.41 -7.37
C LEU A 429 -2.02 19.99 -8.19
N TYR A 430 -2.47 18.74 -8.06
CA TYR A 430 -3.64 18.24 -8.80
C TYR A 430 -4.87 19.11 -8.54
N ASP A 431 -5.67 19.32 -9.59
CA ASP A 431 -6.96 20.01 -9.54
C ASP A 431 -6.92 21.42 -8.88
N ILE A 432 -5.83 22.16 -9.09
CA ILE A 432 -5.73 23.59 -8.76
C ILE A 432 -5.95 24.43 -10.03
N LEU A 433 -6.81 25.46 -9.94
CA LEU A 433 -7.06 26.38 -11.05
C LEU A 433 -6.05 27.54 -11.04
N TRP A 434 -5.34 27.71 -12.15
CA TRP A 434 -4.45 28.85 -12.43
C TRP A 434 -4.54 29.32 -13.89
N SER A 435 -4.00 30.51 -14.17
CA SER A 435 -3.92 31.10 -15.50
C SER A 435 -2.87 30.44 -16.40
N SER A 436 -2.97 30.64 -17.72
CA SER A 436 -1.93 30.21 -18.67
C SER A 436 -0.56 30.84 -18.42
N GLU A 437 -0.52 32.01 -17.76
CA GLU A 437 0.73 32.69 -17.41
C GLU A 437 1.46 31.97 -16.27
N VAL A 438 0.73 31.28 -15.39
CA VAL A 438 1.28 30.38 -14.36
C VAL A 438 1.70 29.04 -14.96
N ASP A 439 0.92 28.49 -15.90
CA ASP A 439 1.27 27.27 -16.67
C ASP A 439 2.62 27.44 -17.41
N ASP A 440 2.82 28.57 -18.10
CA ASP A 440 4.10 28.91 -18.73
C ASP A 440 5.25 29.08 -17.69
N GLU A 441 4.97 29.65 -16.51
CA GLU A 441 5.97 29.80 -15.44
C GLU A 441 6.36 28.45 -14.81
N LEU A 442 5.41 27.52 -14.66
CA LEU A 442 5.66 26.17 -14.14
C LEU A 442 6.49 25.34 -15.13
N ARG A 443 6.16 25.38 -16.44
CA ARG A 443 6.98 24.72 -17.47
C ARG A 443 8.40 25.26 -17.52
N ALA A 444 8.56 26.59 -17.52
CA ALA A 444 9.88 27.22 -17.48
C ALA A 444 10.66 26.86 -16.20
N LEU A 445 9.97 26.59 -15.09
CA LEU A 445 10.58 26.12 -13.86
C LEU A 445 11.09 24.68 -13.99
N GLU A 446 10.30 23.74 -14.51
CA GLU A 446 10.73 22.36 -14.77
C GLU A 446 11.93 22.29 -15.74
N GLU A 447 11.92 23.09 -16.82
CA GLU A 447 13.06 23.19 -17.75
C GLU A 447 14.33 23.72 -17.05
N SER A 448 14.18 24.68 -16.13
CA SER A 448 15.30 25.29 -15.39
C SER A 448 15.81 24.44 -14.21
N LYS A 449 14.98 23.53 -13.71
CA LYS A 449 15.21 22.68 -12.52
C LYS A 449 14.66 21.27 -12.75
N PRO A 450 15.30 20.45 -13.62
CA PRO A 450 14.83 19.10 -13.92
C PRO A 450 14.92 18.13 -12.73
N GLU A 451 15.56 18.53 -11.63
CA GLU A 451 15.53 17.81 -10.35
C GLU A 451 14.22 17.99 -9.55
N VAL A 452 13.36 18.93 -9.95
CA VAL A 452 12.05 19.19 -9.35
C VAL A 452 10.97 18.71 -10.33
N LYS A 453 10.23 17.69 -9.93
CA LYS A 453 9.04 17.22 -10.65
C LYS A 453 7.81 17.96 -10.13
N ILE A 454 7.11 18.66 -11.02
CA ILE A 454 5.79 19.22 -10.72
C ILE A 454 4.75 18.21 -11.22
N ILE A 455 3.71 17.99 -10.44
CA ILE A 455 2.65 17.02 -10.73
C ILE A 455 1.32 17.74 -10.57
N SER A 456 0.53 17.83 -11.64
CA SER A 456 -0.69 18.66 -11.72
C SER A 456 -1.72 18.06 -12.67
#